data_AF-A0A953U6R2-F1
#
_entry.id   AF-A0A953U6R2-F1
#
_cell.length_a   1.000
_cell.length_b   1.000
_cell.length_c   1.000
_cell.angle_alpha   90.00
_cell.angle_beta   90.00
_cell.angle_gamma   90.00
#
_symmetry.space_group_name_H-M   'P 1'
#
loop_
_entity.id
_entity.type
_entity.pdbx_description
1 polymer ?
#
loop_
_entity_poly.entity_id
_entity_poly.type
_entity_poly.pdbx_seq_one_letter_code
_entity_poly.pdbx_strand_id
1 'polypeptide(L)' 'MANTSKLSKEERKKAKRAARKKKKTEKPLKPREYARGSQKRKVKKMVRGQAKR' A
#
# COMPACT_ATOMS: atom_id res chain seq x y z
N MET A 1 10.58 8.43 -0.63
CA MET A 1 10.87 7.24 0.19
C MET A 1 12.37 7.06 0.22
N ALA A 2 12.97 6.66 1.35
CA ALA A 2 14.40 6.36 1.38
C ALA A 2 14.79 5.40 0.22
N ASN A 3 15.81 5.76 -0.55
CA ASN A 3 16.23 5.02 -1.73
C ASN A 3 16.92 3.71 -1.32
N THR A 4 16.14 2.63 -1.15
CA THR A 4 16.65 1.32 -0.73
C THR A 4 17.29 0.51 -1.87
N SER A 5 17.55 1.13 -3.02
CA SER A 5 18.11 0.48 -4.21
C SER A 5 19.54 0.00 -4.00
N LYS A 6 20.33 0.74 -3.21
CA LYS A 6 21.73 0.42 -2.87
C LYS A 6 21.89 -0.57 -1.69
N LEU A 7 20.79 -0.94 -1.02
CA LEU A 7 20.83 -1.84 0.15
C LEU A 7 20.76 -3.31 -0.27
N SER A 8 21.46 -4.16 0.47
CA SER A 8 21.33 -5.61 0.36
C SER A 8 19.89 -6.06 0.68
N LYS A 9 19.53 -7.27 0.25
CA LYS A 9 18.16 -7.80 0.39
C LYS A 9 17.70 -7.84 1.85
N GLU A 10 18.60 -8.16 2.76
CA GLU A 10 18.32 -8.31 4.19
C GLU A 10 18.10 -6.97 4.87
N GLU A 11 18.99 -6.01 4.61
CA GLU A 11 18.90 -4.64 5.13
C GLU A 11 17.64 -3.94 4.63
N ARG A 12 17.31 -4.13 3.34
CA ARG A 12 16.06 -3.62 2.76
C ARG A 12 14.83 -4.19 3.45
N LYS A 13 14.83 -5.49 3.77
CA LYS A 13 13.73 -6.13 4.53
C LYS A 13 13.65 -5.57 5.95
N LYS A 14 14.78 -5.43 6.66
CA LYS A 14 14.84 -4.88 8.02
C LYS A 14 14.33 -3.44 8.06
N ALA A 15 14.80 -2.57 7.16
CA ALA A 15 14.37 -1.19 7.04
C ALA A 15 12.86 -1.07 6.73
N LYS A 16 12.35 -1.85 5.77
CA LYS A 16 10.90 -1.85 5.45
C LYS A 16 10.04 -2.37 6.60
N ARG A 17 10.50 -3.38 7.34
CA ARG A 17 9.78 -3.89 8.53
C ARG A 17 9.76 -2.84 9.64
N ALA A 18 10.88 -2.18 9.92
CA ALA A 18 10.95 -1.10 10.90
C ALA A 18 10.01 0.06 10.55
N ALA A 19 10.02 0.51 9.28
CA ALA A 19 9.11 1.56 8.82
C ALA A 19 7.63 1.17 8.93
N ARG A 20 7.27 -0.09 8.64
CA ARG A 20 5.90 -0.59 8.83
C ARG A 20 5.49 -0.62 10.30
N LYS A 21 6.40 -0.99 11.21
CA LYS A 21 6.13 -0.97 12.66
C LYS A 21 5.92 0.47 13.15
N LYS A 22 6.82 1.39 12.81
CA LYS A 22 6.69 2.83 13.14
C LYS A 22 5.39 3.43 12.61
N LYS A 23 5.00 3.12 11.37
CA LYS A 23 3.73 3.61 10.81
C LYS A 23 2.51 3.08 11.57
N LYS A 24 2.53 1.84 12.05
CA LYS A 24 1.42 1.29 12.85
C LYS A 24 1.26 1.99 14.19
N THR A 25 2.36 2.41 14.82
CA THR A 25 2.35 3.09 16.12
C THR A 25 2.03 4.58 15.98
N GLU A 26 2.64 5.26 15.01
CA GLU A 26 2.47 6.71 14.83
C GLU A 26 1.16 7.09 14.13
N LYS A 27 0.71 6.26 13.18
CA LYS A 27 -0.47 6.53 12.33
C LYS A 27 -1.28 5.25 12.15
N PRO A 28 -1.95 4.76 13.22
CA PRO A 28 -2.79 3.58 13.13
C PRO A 28 -3.89 3.79 12.09
N LEU A 29 -4.12 2.76 11.26
CA LEU A 29 -5.20 2.80 10.28
C LEU A 29 -6.53 2.67 11.01
N LYS A 30 -7.52 3.48 10.60
CA LYS A 30 -8.88 3.37 11.12
C LYS A 30 -9.41 1.94 10.90
N PRO A 31 -10.19 1.40 11.86
CA PRO A 31 -10.90 0.16 11.64
C PRO A 31 -11.83 0.28 10.43
N ARG A 32 -12.13 -0.85 9.77
CA ARG A 32 -13.05 -0.86 8.63
C ARG A 32 -14.47 -0.78 9.15
N GLU A 33 -15.27 0.12 8.60
CA GLU A 33 -16.71 0.25 8.88
C GLU A 33 -17.56 -0.80 8.15
N TYR A 34 -16.95 -1.54 7.21
CA TYR A 34 -17.63 -2.51 6.35
C TYR A 34 -16.82 -3.82 6.27
N ALA A 35 -17.54 -4.92 6.00
CA ALA A 35 -16.94 -6.23 5.82
C ALA A 35 -15.92 -6.24 4.67
N ARG A 36 -14.84 -7.02 4.81
CA ARG A 36 -13.85 -7.14 3.73
C ARG A 36 -14.53 -7.62 2.44
N GLY A 37 -14.38 -6.86 1.37
CA GLY A 37 -14.92 -7.23 0.06
C GLY A 37 -16.37 -6.82 -0.20
N SER A 38 -17.09 -6.24 0.77
CA SER A 38 -18.45 -5.73 0.54
C SER A 38 -18.46 -4.41 -0.24
N GLN A 39 -17.54 -3.50 0.08
CA GLN A 39 -17.38 -2.22 -0.63
C GLN A 39 -16.36 -2.31 -1.79
N LYS A 40 -16.51 -3.30 -2.68
CA LYS A 40 -15.74 -3.28 -3.93
C LYS A 40 -16.18 -2.05 -4.71
N ARG A 41 -15.22 -1.22 -5.15
CA ARG A 41 -15.50 -0.12 -6.08
C ARG A 41 -16.15 -0.75 -7.31
N LYS A 42 -17.42 -0.44 -7.57
CA LYS A 42 -18.05 -0.70 -8.87
C LYS A 42 -17.30 0.17 -9.87
N VAL A 43 -16.21 -0.34 -10.41
CA VAL A 43 -15.46 0.38 -11.44
C VAL A 43 -16.42 0.49 -12.62
N LYS A 44 -16.81 1.71 -12.97
CA LYS A 44 -17.49 1.97 -14.25
C LYS A 44 -16.55 1.36 -15.29
N LYS A 45 -17.03 0.40 -16.11
CA LYS A 45 -16.18 -0.22 -17.14
C LYS A 45 -15.53 0.92 -17.91
N MET A 46 -14.23 1.10 -17.70
CA MET A 46 -13.46 1.96 -18.59
C MET A 46 -13.57 1.28 -19.95
N VAL A 47 -14.04 1.99 -20.97
CA VAL A 47 -14.11 1.45 -22.32
C VAL A 47 -12.73 0.87 -22.64
N ARG A 48 -12.66 -0.40 -23.09
CA ARG A 48 -11.39 -1.02 -23.53
C ARG A 48 -10.67 -0.03 -24.44
N GLY A 49 -9.52 0.48 -24.02
CA GLY A 49 -8.72 1.44 -24.79
C GLY A 49 -8.53 2.84 -24.19
N GLN A 50 -9.20 3.22 -23.08
CA GLN A 50 -8.93 4.52 -22.42
C GLN A 50 -7.72 4.50 -21.47
N ALA A 51 -6.60 3.91 -21.89
CA ALA A 51 -5.31 4.38 -21.39
C ALA A 51 -5.00 5.66 -22.17
N LYS A 52 -5.54 6.80 -21.71
CA LYS A 52 -5.11 8.09 -22.24
C LYS A 52 -3.68 8.32 -21.71
N ARG A 53 -2.75 8.50 -22.64
CA ARG A 53 -1.34 8.87 -22.42
C ARG A 53 -1.23 10.01 -21.41
#